data_AF-V4A213-F1
#
_entry.id   AF-V4A213-F1
#
_cell.length_a   1.000
_cell.length_b   1.000
_cell.length_c   1.000
_cell.angle_alpha   90.00
_cell.angle_beta   90.00
_cell.angle_gamma   90.00
#
_symmetry.space_group_name_H-M   'P 1'
#
loop_
_entity.id
_entity.type
_entity.pdbx_description
1 polymer ?
#
loop_
_entity_poly.entity_id
_entity_poly.type
_entity_poly.pdbx_seq_one_letter_code
_entity_poly.pdbx_strand_id
1 'polypeptide(L)'
;WNEPQWAVVGDTFPIGCHPAPSIVFGMDSFKDNPDVTDKRLGSELGIYEENCGLDNVSMSWGHDEYLYRVLKANNCSIPEEGLYMIRYHSFYPWHTGGDYDYLCNNKDEEMKAWVNEFNKFDLYTKSPEFPDIEEIKPYYQSLIDKYVPGKLKW
;
A
#
# COMPACT_ATOMS: atom_id res chain seq x y z
N TRP A 1 -5.04 -16.55 -8.70
CA TRP A 1 -5.55 -16.36 -10.07
C TRP A 1 -4.44 -16.16 -11.10
N ASN A 2 -3.32 -16.88 -11.01
CA ASN A 2 -2.19 -16.86 -11.97
C ASN A 2 -1.62 -15.48 -12.37
N GLU A 3 -1.88 -14.43 -11.59
CA GLU A 3 -1.22 -13.14 -11.76
C GLU A 3 0.29 -13.28 -11.51
N PRO A 4 1.15 -12.64 -12.31
CA PRO A 4 2.57 -12.64 -12.05
C PRO A 4 2.86 -11.90 -10.75
N GLN A 5 3.85 -12.36 -9.98
CA GLN A 5 4.12 -11.81 -8.64
C GLN A 5 4.39 -10.29 -8.65
N TRP A 6 5.04 -9.76 -9.69
CA TRP A 6 5.30 -8.32 -9.81
C TRP A 6 4.04 -7.46 -9.92
N ALA A 7 2.89 -8.06 -10.24
CA ALA A 7 1.58 -7.41 -10.26
C ALA A 7 0.74 -7.69 -8.99
N VAL A 8 1.37 -8.24 -7.94
CA VAL A 8 0.71 -8.66 -6.71
C VAL A 8 1.47 -8.17 -5.46
N VAL A 9 2.77 -8.45 -5.36
CA VAL A 9 3.59 -8.21 -4.16
C VAL A 9 4.68 -7.16 -4.41
N GLY A 10 5.29 -6.69 -3.33
CA GLY A 10 6.44 -5.80 -3.35
C GLY A 10 6.08 -4.35 -3.05
N ASP A 11 7.12 -3.54 -2.89
CA ASP A 11 6.99 -2.11 -2.63
C ASP A 11 6.21 -1.43 -3.76
N THR A 12 5.27 -0.57 -3.38
CA THR A 12 4.41 0.19 -4.28
C THR A 12 4.98 1.58 -4.54
N PHE A 13 4.61 2.16 -5.68
CA PHE A 13 4.97 3.52 -6.06
C PHE A 13 3.85 4.16 -6.89
N PRO A 14 3.70 5.50 -6.87
CA PRO A 14 2.80 6.21 -7.77
C PRO A 14 3.19 5.98 -9.24
N ILE A 15 2.22 5.56 -10.05
CA ILE A 15 2.38 5.54 -11.52
C ILE A 15 1.96 6.89 -12.10
N GLY A 16 2.38 7.21 -13.32
CA GLY A 16 1.98 8.45 -13.98
C GLY A 16 2.70 9.73 -13.51
N CYS A 17 3.77 9.60 -12.72
CA CYS A 17 4.73 10.65 -12.40
C CYS A 17 6.16 10.07 -12.34
N HIS A 18 7.16 10.93 -12.17
CA HIS A 18 8.55 10.49 -12.15
C HIS A 18 8.84 9.57 -10.95
N PRO A 19 9.53 8.41 -11.13
CA PRO A 19 9.86 7.53 -10.02
C PRO A 19 10.87 8.20 -9.07
N ALA A 20 10.58 8.15 -7.77
CA ALA A 20 11.44 8.73 -6.75
C ALA A 20 12.70 7.87 -6.45
N PRO A 21 13.80 8.48 -5.99
CA PRO A 21 15.08 7.80 -5.79
C PRO A 21 15.08 6.74 -4.67
N SER A 22 14.17 6.83 -3.69
CA SER A 22 14.06 5.81 -2.62
C SER A 22 13.39 4.51 -3.04
N ILE A 23 12.85 4.42 -4.27
CA ILE A 23 12.31 3.16 -4.79
C ILE A 23 13.44 2.13 -4.87
N VAL A 24 13.16 0.92 -4.38
CA VAL A 24 14.10 -0.20 -4.40
C VAL A 24 14.62 -0.47 -5.82
N PHE A 25 15.93 -0.72 -5.96
CA PHE A 25 16.67 -0.83 -7.23
C PHE A 25 16.75 0.46 -8.08
N GLY A 26 16.16 1.57 -7.64
CA GLY A 26 16.31 2.90 -8.22
C GLY A 26 15.91 3.01 -9.70
N MET A 27 16.30 4.11 -10.33
CA MET A 27 15.94 4.43 -11.72
C MET A 27 16.40 3.41 -12.76
N ASP A 28 17.48 2.67 -12.48
CA ASP A 28 17.98 1.64 -13.40
C ASP A 28 16.94 0.53 -13.64
N SER A 29 16.09 0.25 -12.65
CA SER A 29 14.99 -0.71 -12.78
C SER A 29 13.84 -0.21 -13.68
N PHE A 30 13.77 1.09 -13.94
CA PHE A 30 12.73 1.73 -14.75
C PHE A 30 13.16 2.07 -16.18
N LYS A 31 14.41 1.78 -16.58
CA LYS A 31 14.94 2.18 -17.89
C LYS A 31 14.11 1.69 -19.09
N ASP A 32 13.44 0.55 -18.93
CA ASP A 32 12.61 -0.09 -19.96
C ASP A 32 11.11 0.18 -19.74
N ASN A 33 10.75 0.96 -18.71
CA ASN A 33 9.37 1.39 -18.48
C ASN A 33 9.01 2.50 -19.48
N PRO A 34 7.99 2.30 -20.35
CA PRO A 34 7.64 3.29 -21.37
C PRO A 34 7.28 4.66 -20.79
N ASP A 35 6.72 4.71 -19.57
CA ASP A 35 6.24 5.93 -18.95
C ASP A 35 7.39 6.90 -18.61
N VAL A 36 8.59 6.40 -18.31
CA VAL A 36 9.76 7.25 -18.00
C VAL A 36 10.19 8.09 -19.20
N THR A 37 9.94 7.60 -20.41
CA THR A 37 10.25 8.33 -21.65
C THR A 37 9.10 9.22 -22.12
N ASP A 38 7.92 9.10 -21.51
CA ASP A 38 6.76 9.92 -21.83
C ASP A 38 6.89 11.31 -21.20
N LYS A 39 6.91 12.35 -22.03
CA LYS A 39 7.03 13.74 -21.59
C LYS A 39 5.90 14.20 -20.66
N ARG A 40 4.75 13.52 -20.69
CA ARG A 40 3.59 13.82 -19.83
C ARG A 40 3.78 13.27 -18.41
N LEU A 41 4.57 12.20 -18.26
CA LEU A 41 4.72 11.45 -17.02
C LEU A 41 6.10 11.64 -16.38
N GLY A 42 7.07 12.12 -17.17
CA GLY A 42 8.46 12.27 -16.73
C GLY A 42 8.74 13.44 -15.78
N SER A 43 7.74 14.28 -15.44
CA SER A 43 7.89 15.34 -14.43
C SER A 43 7.58 14.81 -13.02
N GLU A 44 8.04 15.53 -11.99
CA GLU A 44 7.81 15.19 -10.58
C GLU A 44 6.32 14.97 -10.26
N LEU A 45 5.44 15.85 -10.74
CA LEU A 45 3.99 15.71 -10.56
C LEU A 45 3.33 14.81 -11.61
N GLY A 46 3.91 14.68 -12.81
CA GLY A 46 3.32 13.95 -13.93
C GLY A 46 1.87 14.38 -14.21
N ILE A 47 0.92 13.47 -13.98
CA ILE A 47 -0.53 13.69 -14.16
C ILE A 47 -1.23 14.26 -12.91
N TYR A 48 -0.53 14.45 -11.80
CA TYR A 48 -1.10 14.84 -10.51
C TYR A 48 -1.03 16.34 -10.25
N GLU A 49 -1.88 16.79 -9.33
CA GLU A 49 -1.79 18.10 -8.71
C GLU A 49 -1.00 18.00 -7.40
N GLU A 50 -0.29 19.07 -7.03
CA GLU A 50 0.40 19.16 -5.75
C GLU A 50 -0.60 19.02 -4.59
N ASN A 51 -0.23 18.22 -3.59
CA ASN A 51 -1.04 17.86 -2.41
C ASN A 51 -2.45 17.35 -2.75
N CYS A 52 -2.63 16.68 -3.89
CA CYS A 52 -3.92 16.10 -4.29
C CYS A 52 -4.43 15.03 -3.31
N GLY A 53 -3.56 14.48 -2.49
CA GLY A 53 -3.86 13.43 -1.52
C GLY A 53 -3.69 12.04 -2.12
N LEU A 54 -3.14 11.11 -1.35
CA LEU A 54 -2.85 9.75 -1.83
C LEU A 54 -4.09 9.01 -2.32
N ASP A 55 -5.27 9.35 -1.80
CA ASP A 55 -6.55 8.78 -2.27
C ASP A 55 -6.86 9.11 -3.74
N ASN A 56 -6.25 10.16 -4.31
CA ASN A 56 -6.34 10.57 -5.72
C ASN A 56 -5.12 10.13 -6.57
N VAL A 57 -4.16 9.43 -5.97
CA VAL A 57 -2.97 8.93 -6.65
C VAL A 57 -3.21 7.51 -7.15
N SER A 58 -2.82 7.23 -8.39
CA SER A 58 -2.81 5.86 -8.92
C SER A 58 -1.51 5.19 -8.48
N MET A 59 -1.63 4.19 -7.60
CA MET A 59 -0.51 3.36 -7.16
C MET A 59 -0.25 2.22 -8.15
N SER A 60 0.98 1.72 -8.21
CA SER A 60 1.30 0.47 -8.88
C SER A 60 0.42 -0.65 -8.35
N TRP A 61 -0.21 -1.42 -9.24
CA TRP A 61 -1.21 -2.41 -8.84
C TRP A 61 -0.61 -3.56 -8.02
N GLY A 62 -1.30 -3.94 -6.95
CA GLY A 62 -0.87 -5.00 -6.06
C GLY A 62 -1.88 -5.29 -4.95
N HIS A 63 -1.43 -6.06 -3.96
CA HIS A 63 -2.23 -6.54 -2.85
C HIS A 63 -2.82 -5.44 -1.96
N ASP A 64 -2.14 -4.31 -1.77
CA ASP A 64 -2.62 -3.15 -1.01
C ASP A 64 -3.97 -2.63 -1.51
N GLU A 65 -3.99 -2.11 -2.75
CA GLU A 65 -5.19 -1.52 -3.36
C GLU A 65 -6.28 -2.59 -3.56
N TYR A 66 -5.88 -3.81 -3.92
CA TYR A 66 -6.81 -4.93 -4.06
C TYR A 66 -7.53 -5.23 -2.73
N LEU A 67 -6.80 -5.44 -1.64
CA LEU A 67 -7.40 -5.79 -0.35
C LEU A 67 -8.21 -4.63 0.22
N TYR A 68 -7.73 -3.38 0.08
CA TYR A 68 -8.50 -2.19 0.43
C TYR A 68 -9.87 -2.20 -0.27
N ARG A 69 -9.89 -2.40 -1.60
CA ARG A 69 -11.14 -2.44 -2.38
C ARG A 69 -12.05 -3.59 -1.98
N VAL A 70 -11.49 -4.78 -1.74
CA VAL A 70 -12.25 -5.95 -1.25
C VAL A 70 -12.92 -5.63 0.09
N LEU A 71 -12.19 -5.08 1.05
CA LEU A 71 -12.72 -4.74 2.37
C LEU A 71 -13.83 -3.68 2.29
N LYS A 72 -13.62 -2.63 1.49
CA LYS A 72 -14.63 -1.59 1.22
C LYS A 72 -15.88 -2.17 0.56
N ALA A 73 -15.73 -3.03 -0.46
CA ALA A 73 -16.85 -3.62 -1.19
C ALA A 73 -17.66 -4.63 -0.36
N ASN A 74 -17.02 -5.24 0.66
CA ASN A 74 -17.69 -6.13 1.61
C ASN A 74 -18.22 -5.40 2.86
N ASN A 75 -18.19 -4.06 2.87
CA ASN A 75 -18.71 -3.22 3.96
C ASN A 75 -18.15 -3.61 5.35
N CYS A 76 -16.84 -3.86 5.44
CA CYS A 76 -16.20 -4.13 6.73
C CYS A 76 -16.38 -2.96 7.71
N SER A 77 -16.32 -3.25 9.01
CA SER A 77 -16.37 -2.24 10.08
C SER A 77 -15.00 -1.90 10.66
N ILE A 78 -13.92 -2.19 9.92
CA ILE A 78 -12.56 -1.76 10.25
C ILE A 78 -12.51 -0.21 10.22
N PRO A 79 -11.90 0.44 11.23
CA PRO A 79 -11.71 1.90 11.23
C PRO A 79 -10.93 2.40 10.01
N GLU A 80 -11.04 3.70 9.72
CA GLU A 80 -10.38 4.30 8.56
C GLU A 80 -8.86 4.11 8.61
N GLU A 81 -8.24 4.28 9.77
CA GLU A 81 -6.81 4.08 10.00
C GLU A 81 -6.39 2.66 9.62
N GLY A 82 -7.20 1.65 9.98
CA GLY A 82 -6.96 0.25 9.63
C GLY A 82 -6.97 0.00 8.12
N LEU A 83 -7.92 0.61 7.43
CA LEU A 83 -8.03 0.51 5.97
C LEU A 83 -6.92 1.29 5.26
N TYR A 84 -6.53 2.43 5.82
CA TYR A 84 -5.45 3.27 5.31
C TYR A 84 -4.10 2.58 5.43
N MET A 85 -3.82 1.94 6.58
CA MET A 85 -2.64 1.09 6.77
C MET A 85 -2.58 -0.01 5.71
N ILE A 86 -3.68 -0.76 5.49
CA ILE A 86 -3.73 -1.81 4.47
C ILE A 86 -3.45 -1.25 3.06
N ARG A 87 -3.98 -0.08 2.74
CA ARG A 87 -3.87 0.52 1.40
C ARG A 87 -2.48 1.04 1.06
N TYR A 88 -1.66 1.38 2.06
CA TYR A 88 -0.37 2.03 1.83
C TYR A 88 0.80 1.40 2.60
N HIS A 89 0.65 0.21 3.19
CA HIS A 89 1.72 -0.48 3.92
C HIS A 89 2.90 -0.91 3.04
N SER A 90 2.68 -1.07 1.74
CA SER A 90 3.76 -1.33 0.78
C SER A 90 4.35 -0.04 0.22
N PHE A 91 3.88 1.14 0.60
CA PHE A 91 4.37 2.41 0.04
C PHE A 91 5.63 2.93 0.75
N TYR A 92 6.67 2.09 0.76
CA TYR A 92 7.95 2.34 1.43
C TYR A 92 8.63 3.65 1.05
N PRO A 93 8.66 4.07 -0.24
CA PRO A 93 9.19 5.37 -0.62
C PRO A 93 8.60 6.53 0.19
N TRP A 94 7.31 6.45 0.54
CA TRP A 94 6.64 7.49 1.31
C TRP A 94 6.82 7.33 2.82
N HIS A 95 6.37 6.22 3.41
CA HIS A 95 6.32 6.11 4.87
C HIS A 95 7.70 5.94 5.51
N THR A 96 8.69 5.43 4.76
CA THR A 96 10.07 5.22 5.23
C THR A 96 11.11 6.04 4.46
N GLY A 97 10.97 6.17 3.13
CA GLY A 97 11.92 6.88 2.28
C GLY A 97 11.84 8.41 2.37
N GLY A 98 10.68 8.96 2.76
CA GLY A 98 10.44 10.40 2.80
C GLY A 98 10.21 11.05 1.43
N ASP A 99 9.98 10.26 0.39
CA ASP A 99 9.60 10.74 -0.94
C ASP A 99 8.07 10.92 -1.05
N TYR A 100 7.63 11.61 -2.10
CA TYR A 100 6.20 11.83 -2.45
C TYR A 100 5.36 12.67 -1.47
N ASP A 101 5.98 13.37 -0.50
CA ASP A 101 5.25 14.30 0.37
C ASP A 101 4.53 15.42 -0.41
N TYR A 102 5.02 15.78 -1.61
CA TYR A 102 4.35 16.72 -2.52
C TYR A 102 3.03 16.22 -3.11
N LEU A 103 2.72 14.92 -3.02
CA LEU A 103 1.40 14.36 -3.37
C LEU A 103 0.48 14.26 -2.15
N CYS A 104 1.05 14.31 -0.94
CA CYS A 104 0.33 14.10 0.31
C CYS A 104 -0.46 15.34 0.72
N ASN A 105 -1.63 15.15 1.34
CA ASN A 105 -2.40 16.19 2.00
C ASN A 105 -2.35 16.01 3.53
N ASN A 106 -3.03 16.89 4.28
CA ASN A 106 -3.03 16.84 5.75
C ASN A 106 -3.48 15.50 6.33
N LYS A 107 -4.45 14.81 5.69
CA LYS A 107 -4.92 13.49 6.15
C LYS A 107 -3.80 12.47 6.02
N ASP A 108 -3.07 12.50 4.91
CA ASP A 108 -1.99 11.54 4.66
C ASP A 108 -0.87 11.73 5.69
N GLU A 109 -0.53 12.98 6.03
CA GLU A 109 0.43 13.30 7.09
C GLU A 109 0.02 12.76 8.47
N GLU A 110 -1.26 12.92 8.83
CA GLU A 110 -1.81 12.35 10.07
C GLU A 110 -1.78 10.81 10.06
N MET A 111 -2.09 10.19 8.92
CA MET A 111 -2.11 8.74 8.76
C MET A 111 -0.71 8.10 8.70
N LYS A 112 0.32 8.87 8.31
CA LYS A 112 1.71 8.39 8.21
C LYS A 112 2.22 7.78 9.52
N ALA A 113 1.77 8.31 10.67
CA ALA A 113 2.11 7.76 11.98
C ALA A 113 1.53 6.34 12.20
N TRP A 114 0.28 6.10 11.77
CA TRP A 114 -0.36 4.79 11.86
C TRP A 114 0.31 3.76 10.94
N VAL A 115 0.59 4.15 9.69
CA VAL A 115 1.29 3.31 8.71
C VAL A 115 2.66 2.91 9.23
N ASN A 116 3.42 3.86 9.78
CA ASN A 116 4.73 3.59 10.35
C ASN A 116 4.69 2.70 11.60
N GLU A 117 3.67 2.84 12.45
CA GLU A 117 3.49 1.95 13.61
C GLU A 117 3.18 0.52 13.17
N PHE A 118 2.26 0.35 12.22
CA PHE A 118 1.95 -0.96 11.64
C PHE A 118 3.16 -1.61 10.96
N ASN A 119 3.93 -0.84 10.20
CA ASN A 119 5.08 -1.34 9.45
C ASN A 119 6.14 -1.99 10.35
N LYS A 120 6.30 -1.53 11.61
CA LYS A 120 7.20 -2.19 12.57
C LYS A 120 6.79 -3.64 12.83
N PHE A 121 5.50 -3.90 12.96
CA PHE A 121 4.99 -5.26 13.17
C PHE A 121 5.04 -6.08 11.89
N ASP A 122 4.66 -5.52 10.73
CA ASP A 122 4.82 -6.24 9.45
C ASP A 122 6.28 -6.65 9.19
N LEU A 123 7.23 -5.75 9.42
CA LEU A 123 8.62 -6.01 9.10
C LEU A 123 9.31 -6.89 10.14
N TYR A 124 9.20 -6.56 11.42
CA TYR A 124 10.05 -7.15 12.46
C TYR A 124 9.47 -8.38 13.15
N THR A 125 8.23 -8.79 12.84
CA THR A 125 7.67 -10.07 13.30
C THR A 125 7.95 -11.24 12.35
N LYS A 126 8.54 -10.98 11.17
CA LYS A 126 8.95 -12.00 10.20
C LYS A 126 10.02 -12.91 10.83
N SER A 127 9.65 -14.17 11.07
CA SER A 127 10.47 -15.16 11.76
C SER A 127 10.37 -16.53 11.07
N PRO A 128 11.44 -17.36 11.09
CA PRO A 128 11.34 -18.76 10.66
C PRO A 128 10.51 -19.62 11.62
N GLU A 129 10.29 -19.15 12.86
CA GLU A 129 9.44 -19.79 13.84
C GLU A 129 7.99 -19.35 13.65
N PHE A 130 7.10 -20.32 13.49
CA PHE A 130 5.67 -20.08 13.28
C PHE A 130 4.90 -20.18 14.61
N PRO A 131 3.88 -19.34 14.84
CA PRO A 131 2.97 -19.51 15.97
C PRO A 131 2.13 -20.78 15.80
N ASP A 132 1.62 -21.32 16.92
CA ASP A 132 0.61 -22.38 16.86
C ASP A 132 -0.70 -21.81 16.31
N ILE A 133 -1.04 -22.20 15.09
CA ILE A 133 -2.21 -21.69 14.38
C ILE A 133 -3.51 -22.11 15.07
N GLU A 134 -3.60 -23.33 15.62
CA GLU A 134 -4.85 -23.78 16.25
C GLU A 134 -5.07 -23.10 17.60
N GLU A 135 -4.00 -22.68 18.30
CA GLU A 135 -4.10 -21.88 19.52
C GLU A 135 -4.65 -20.47 19.25
N ILE A 136 -4.14 -19.78 18.21
CA ILE A 136 -4.49 -18.37 17.96
C ILE A 136 -5.78 -18.20 17.15
N LYS A 137 -6.18 -19.21 16.38
CA LYS A 137 -7.33 -19.16 15.48
C LYS A 137 -8.65 -18.75 16.13
N PRO A 138 -9.04 -19.23 17.33
CA PRO A 138 -10.26 -18.77 17.99
C PRO A 138 -10.27 -17.26 18.26
N TYR A 139 -9.12 -16.69 18.63
CA TYR A 139 -8.98 -15.25 18.85
C TYR A 139 -9.18 -14.47 17.55
N TYR A 140 -8.46 -14.82 16.48
CA TYR A 140 -8.59 -14.12 15.19
C TYR A 140 -9.96 -14.33 14.55
N GLN A 141 -10.58 -15.50 14.70
CA GLN A 141 -11.96 -15.73 14.24
C GLN A 141 -12.94 -14.77 14.94
N SER A 142 -12.79 -14.53 16.24
CA SER A 142 -13.65 -13.56 16.95
C SER A 142 -13.52 -12.13 16.41
N LEU A 143 -12.33 -11.75 15.92
CA LEU A 143 -12.10 -10.46 15.27
C LEU A 143 -12.70 -10.43 13.87
N ILE A 144 -12.58 -11.52 13.10
CA ILE A 144 -13.22 -11.66 11.78
C ILE A 144 -14.75 -11.53 11.93
N ASP A 145 -15.35 -12.23 12.89
CA ASP A 145 -16.79 -12.18 13.16
C ASP A 145 -17.26 -10.78 13.57
N LYS A 146 -16.39 -9.98 14.20
CA LYS A 146 -16.68 -8.59 14.57
C LYS A 146 -16.56 -7.62 13.41
N TYR A 147 -15.48 -7.72 12.62
CA TYR A 147 -15.09 -6.67 11.68
C TYR A 147 -15.39 -6.97 10.21
N VAL A 148 -15.34 -8.25 9.81
CA VAL A 148 -15.51 -8.68 8.42
C VAL A 148 -16.24 -10.04 8.37
N PRO A 149 -17.45 -10.17 8.94
CA PRO A 149 -18.09 -11.47 9.14
C PRO A 149 -18.59 -12.13 7.85
N GLY A 150 -18.70 -13.45 7.91
CA GLY A 150 -19.39 -14.25 6.89
C GLY A 150 -18.54 -14.53 5.64
N LYS A 151 -19.22 -14.87 4.55
CA LYS A 151 -18.57 -15.17 3.26
C LYS A 151 -18.36 -13.87 2.48
N LEU A 152 -17.10 -13.57 2.19
CA LEU A 152 -16.71 -12.37 1.45
C LEU A 152 -16.65 -12.61 -0.05
N LYS A 153 -16.80 -11.53 -0.81
CA LYS A 153 -16.52 -11.45 -2.24
C LYS A 153 -15.07 -11.02 -2.44
N TRP A 154 -14.30 -11.84 -3.14
CA TRP A 154 -12.90 -11.60 -3.48
C TRP A 154 -12.80 -11.26 -4.96
#